data_AF-A0A421AYJ4-F1
#
_entry.id   AF-A0A421AYJ4-F1
#
_cell.length_a   1.000
_cell.length_b   1.000
_cell.length_c   1.000
_cell.angle_alpha   90.00
_cell.angle_beta   90.00
_cell.angle_gamma   90.00
#
_symmetry.space_group_name_H-M   'P 1'
#
loop_
_entity.id
_entity.type
_entity.pdbx_description
1 polymer ?
#
loop_
_entity_poly.entity_id
_entity_poly.type
_entity_poly.pdbx_seq_one_letter_code
_entity_poly.pdbx_strand_id
1 'polypeptide(L)'
;MKAATASRELDVRELVGEIARRAISLPPATGDPVAAVAALLVLDPRNTDHVEAVTTVIVCDALGDPWRETTANQWRAVLPTWIRPQVIGATVQRMSAAGVLVHTGRWVRSTDTAGGNGGKPQPVYRVIVPGEDQPLPFARLGDVGPVGPDRT
;
A
#
# COMPACT_ATOMS: atom_id res chain seq x y z
N MET A 1 -25.54 -14.12 14.57
CA MET A 1 -24.78 -12.99 13.98
C MET A 1 -23.30 -12.92 14.38
N LYS A 2 -22.84 -13.40 15.55
CA LYS A 2 -21.40 -13.34 15.94
C LYS A 2 -20.43 -14.16 15.10
N ALA A 3 -20.85 -15.29 14.52
CA ALA A 3 -19.96 -16.20 13.78
C ALA A 3 -19.43 -15.61 12.46
N ALA A 4 -20.26 -14.86 11.72
CA ALA A 4 -19.86 -14.27 10.44
C ALA A 4 -18.83 -13.14 10.60
N THR A 5 -18.93 -12.35 11.68
CA THR A 5 -17.96 -11.31 12.02
C THR A 5 -16.61 -11.91 12.41
N ALA A 6 -16.59 -12.97 13.23
CA ALA A 6 -15.36 -13.62 13.65
C ALA A 6 -14.62 -14.31 12.47
N SER A 7 -15.35 -14.95 11.55
CA SER A 7 -14.74 -15.52 10.34
C SER A 7 -14.15 -14.45 9.42
N ARG A 8 -14.80 -13.29 9.29
CA ARG A 8 -14.31 -12.17 8.46
C ARG A 8 -13.11 -11.45 9.12
N GLU A 9 -13.06 -11.35 10.44
CA GLU A 9 -11.90 -10.81 11.17
C GLU A 9 -10.67 -11.72 11.08
N LEU A 10 -10.87 -13.05 11.15
CA LEU A 10 -9.81 -14.04 10.94
C LEU A 10 -9.25 -13.95 9.51
N ASP A 11 -10.12 -13.80 8.52
CA ASP A 11 -9.77 -13.62 7.10
C ASP A 11 -8.94 -12.34 6.87
N VAL A 12 -9.34 -11.21 7.45
CA VAL A 12 -8.58 -9.95 7.37
C VAL A 12 -7.20 -10.08 8.03
N ARG A 13 -7.11 -10.72 9.20
CA ARG A 13 -5.82 -10.92 9.88
C ARG A 13 -4.88 -11.81 9.05
N GLU A 14 -5.40 -12.89 8.47
CA GLU A 14 -4.62 -13.77 7.60
C GLU A 14 -4.11 -13.04 6.35
N LEU A 15 -4.99 -12.27 5.70
CA LEU A 15 -4.65 -11.42 4.56
C LEU A 15 -3.57 -10.40 4.90
N VAL A 16 -3.71 -9.68 6.02
CA VAL A 16 -2.70 -8.73 6.50
C VAL A 16 -1.36 -9.43 6.72
N GLY A 17 -1.37 -10.59 7.37
CA GLY A 17 -0.17 -11.38 7.57
C GLY A 17 0.49 -11.82 6.26
N GLU A 18 -0.30 -12.21 5.26
CA GLU A 18 0.21 -12.56 3.93
C GLU A 18 0.82 -11.35 3.22
N ILE A 19 0.14 -10.21 3.22
CA ILE A 19 0.61 -8.97 2.62
C ILE A 19 1.94 -8.54 3.27
N ALA A 20 2.00 -8.54 4.61
CA ALA A 20 3.21 -8.19 5.35
C ALA A 20 4.38 -9.12 4.98
N ARG A 21 4.15 -10.43 4.92
CA ARG A 21 5.18 -11.40 4.49
C ARG A 21 5.67 -11.12 3.07
N ARG A 22 4.78 -10.85 2.12
CA ARG A 22 5.16 -10.50 0.74
C ARG A 22 5.99 -9.21 0.68
N ALA A 23 5.57 -8.18 1.42
CA ALA A 23 6.29 -6.91 1.50
C ALA A 23 7.69 -7.06 2.12
N ILE A 24 7.85 -7.97 3.08
CA ILE A 24 9.13 -8.31 3.71
C ILE A 24 10.01 -9.10 2.72
N SER A 25 9.46 -10.07 2.00
CA SER A 25 10.25 -11.03 1.21
C SER A 25 10.91 -10.49 -0.06
N LEU A 26 10.53 -9.30 -0.55
CA LEU A 26 11.13 -8.77 -1.78
C LEU A 26 12.60 -8.40 -1.57
N PRO A 27 13.48 -8.67 -2.53
CA PRO A 27 14.84 -8.15 -2.46
C PRO A 27 14.83 -6.60 -2.47
N PRO A 28 15.83 -5.94 -1.87
CA PRO A 28 16.03 -4.51 -2.06
C PRO A 28 16.21 -4.22 -3.56
N ALA A 29 15.60 -3.14 -4.07
CA ALA A 29 15.80 -2.76 -5.47
C ALA A 29 17.26 -2.28 -5.67
N THR A 30 17.97 -2.91 -6.59
CA THR A 30 19.35 -2.56 -6.92
C THR A 30 19.39 -1.18 -7.61
N GLY A 31 20.22 -0.26 -7.12
CA GLY A 31 20.40 1.07 -7.72
C GLY A 31 19.42 2.16 -7.24
N ASP A 32 18.49 1.83 -6.33
CA ASP A 32 17.61 2.80 -5.66
C ASP A 32 17.89 2.83 -4.14
N PRO A 33 18.67 3.81 -3.65
CA PRO A 33 18.98 3.94 -2.23
C PRO A 33 17.74 4.09 -1.34
N VAL A 34 16.66 4.71 -1.84
CA VAL A 34 15.42 4.90 -1.07
C VAL A 34 14.71 3.56 -0.90
N ALA A 35 14.58 2.79 -1.97
CA ALA A 35 14.02 1.44 -1.90
C ALA A 35 14.87 0.51 -1.03
N ALA A 36 16.20 0.65 -1.04
CA ALA A 36 17.08 -0.11 -0.18
C ALA A 36 16.87 0.23 1.31
N VAL A 37 16.79 1.51 1.66
CA VAL A 37 16.49 1.95 3.04
C VAL A 37 15.10 1.50 3.47
N ALA A 38 14.09 1.62 2.61
CA ALA A 38 12.74 1.15 2.89
C ALA A 38 12.70 -0.37 3.15
N ALA A 39 13.43 -1.16 2.35
CA ALA A 39 13.57 -2.58 2.56
C ALA A 39 14.22 -2.88 3.93
N LEU A 40 15.32 -2.20 4.27
CA LEU A 40 15.99 -2.38 5.57
C LEU A 40 15.08 -2.04 6.75
N LEU A 41 14.30 -0.96 6.66
CA LEU A 41 13.36 -0.57 7.72
C LEU A 41 12.26 -1.61 7.93
N VAL A 42 11.74 -2.21 6.87
CA VAL A 42 10.68 -3.24 6.94
C VAL A 42 11.25 -4.60 7.36
N LEU A 43 12.51 -4.90 7.01
CA LEU A 43 13.19 -6.15 7.39
C LEU A 43 13.70 -6.16 8.85
N ASP A 44 13.91 -5.01 9.48
CA ASP A 44 14.37 -4.93 10.87
C ASP A 44 13.30 -5.56 11.81
N PRO A 45 13.61 -6.63 12.56
CA PRO A 45 12.67 -7.27 13.47
C PRO A 45 12.10 -6.34 14.54
N ARG A 46 12.79 -5.25 14.87
CA ARG A 46 12.31 -4.23 15.82
C ARG A 46 11.15 -3.43 15.27
N ASN A 47 10.88 -3.52 13.97
CA ASN A 47 9.80 -2.83 13.28
C ASN A 47 8.64 -3.74 12.89
N THR A 48 8.67 -5.04 13.23
CA THR A 48 7.59 -5.99 12.87
C THR A 48 6.21 -5.48 13.29
N ASP A 49 6.04 -5.08 14.56
CA ASP A 49 4.76 -4.58 15.07
C ASP A 49 4.34 -3.28 14.36
N HIS A 50 5.30 -2.41 14.04
CA HIS A 50 5.04 -1.17 13.30
C HIS A 50 4.54 -1.48 11.87
N VAL A 51 5.19 -2.41 11.17
CA VAL A 51 4.81 -2.83 9.82
C VAL A 51 3.42 -3.46 9.83
N GLU A 52 3.17 -4.39 10.75
CA GLU A 52 1.87 -5.06 10.88
C GLU A 52 0.74 -4.07 11.16
N ALA A 53 0.96 -3.11 12.07
CA ALA A 53 -0.05 -2.09 12.37
C ALA A 53 -0.32 -1.15 11.17
N VAL A 54 0.73 -0.73 10.45
CA VAL A 54 0.56 0.09 9.23
C VAL A 54 -0.20 -0.69 8.16
N THR A 55 0.19 -1.93 7.87
CA THR A 55 -0.50 -2.78 6.89
C THR A 55 -1.95 -3.02 7.30
N THR A 56 -2.21 -3.30 8.58
CA THR A 56 -3.57 -3.50 9.10
C THR A 56 -4.44 -2.28 8.83
N VAL A 57 -3.97 -1.09 9.18
CA VAL A 57 -4.74 0.14 8.98
C VAL A 57 -5.05 0.38 7.49
N ILE A 58 -4.05 0.21 6.62
CA ILE A 58 -4.23 0.41 5.17
C ILE A 58 -5.24 -0.59 4.60
N VAL A 59 -5.11 -1.87 4.94
CA VAL A 59 -5.99 -2.93 4.43
C VAL A 59 -7.41 -2.75 4.97
N CYS A 60 -7.59 -2.49 6.26
CA CYS A 60 -8.91 -2.28 6.84
C CYS A 60 -9.61 -1.04 6.26
N ASP A 61 -8.89 0.07 6.07
CA ASP A 61 -9.43 1.27 5.43
C ASP A 61 -9.91 0.97 4.00
N ALA A 62 -9.05 0.34 3.19
CA ALA A 62 -9.38 -0.04 1.82
C ALA A 62 -10.57 -1.00 1.76
N LEU A 63 -10.62 -2.04 2.60
CA LEU A 63 -11.73 -3.01 2.61
C LEU A 63 -13.07 -2.40 3.05
N GLY A 64 -13.07 -1.23 3.69
CA GLY A 64 -14.26 -0.44 3.98
C GLY A 64 -14.81 0.33 2.76
N ASP A 65 -14.00 0.49 1.71
CA ASP A 65 -14.37 1.20 0.48
C ASP A 65 -14.83 0.20 -0.62
N PRO A 66 -15.95 0.47 -1.33
CA PRO A 66 -16.47 -0.42 -2.38
C PRO A 66 -15.50 -0.70 -3.53
N TRP A 67 -14.53 0.19 -3.78
CA TRP A 67 -13.50 0.02 -4.82
C TRP A 67 -12.17 -0.48 -4.27
N ARG A 68 -12.11 -0.79 -2.97
CA ARG A 68 -10.89 -1.12 -2.23
C ARG A 68 -9.83 -0.03 -2.32
N GLU A 69 -10.28 1.21 -2.36
CA GLU A 69 -9.39 2.36 -2.48
C GLU A 69 -9.10 3.04 -1.15
N THR A 70 -7.94 3.67 -1.08
CA THR A 70 -7.45 4.31 0.12
C THR A 70 -6.43 5.41 -0.22
N THR A 71 -6.15 6.29 0.74
CA THR A 71 -5.20 7.40 0.59
C THR A 71 -4.48 7.65 1.90
N ALA A 72 -3.35 8.35 1.84
CA ALA A 72 -2.64 8.71 3.05
C ALA A 72 -3.32 9.79 3.91
N ASN A 73 -4.43 10.38 3.47
CA ASN A 73 -5.29 11.15 4.37
C ASN A 73 -6.10 10.22 5.29
N GLN A 74 -6.56 9.08 4.76
CA GLN A 74 -7.44 8.17 5.50
C GLN A 74 -6.64 7.38 6.54
N TRP A 75 -5.64 6.61 6.12
CA TRP A 75 -4.90 5.78 7.06
C TRP A 75 -4.14 6.60 8.11
N ARG A 76 -3.60 7.79 7.78
CA ARG A 76 -2.90 8.62 8.77
C ARG A 76 -3.81 9.12 9.89
N ALA A 77 -5.10 9.30 9.62
CA ALA A 77 -6.05 9.77 10.62
C ALA A 77 -6.29 8.73 11.73
N VAL A 78 -6.02 7.46 11.47
CA VAL A 78 -6.32 6.34 12.38
C VAL A 78 -5.08 5.51 12.75
N LEU A 79 -3.88 5.90 12.30
CA LEU A 79 -2.64 5.23 12.68
C LEU A 79 -2.34 5.42 14.19
N PRO A 80 -2.02 4.35 14.92
CA PRO A 80 -1.56 4.45 16.30
C PRO A 80 -0.35 5.37 16.49
N THR A 81 -0.36 6.18 17.55
CA THR A 81 0.67 7.18 17.83
C THR A 81 2.05 6.61 18.19
N TRP A 82 2.12 5.33 18.57
CA TRP A 82 3.38 4.64 18.85
C TRP A 82 4.13 4.22 17.59
N ILE A 83 3.53 4.35 16.40
CA ILE A 83 4.17 3.99 15.13
C ILE A 83 5.23 5.02 14.75
N ARG A 84 6.42 4.52 14.40
CA ARG A 84 7.51 5.37 13.92
C ARG A 84 7.19 5.92 12.52
N PRO A 85 7.23 7.25 12.31
CA PRO A 85 6.86 7.86 11.03
C PRO A 85 7.62 7.29 9.81
N GLN A 86 8.90 6.97 10.00
CA GLN A 86 9.76 6.45 8.92
C GLN A 86 9.32 5.06 8.43
N VAL A 87 8.70 4.26 9.30
CA VAL A 87 8.21 2.92 8.95
C VAL A 87 6.95 3.00 8.10
N ILE A 88 6.15 4.07 8.22
CA ILE A 88 4.93 4.27 7.43
C ILE A 88 5.27 4.34 5.93
N GLY A 89 6.17 5.26 5.57
CA GLY A 89 6.59 5.43 4.17
C GLY A 89 7.28 4.19 3.62
N ALA A 90 8.12 3.55 4.42
CA ALA A 90 8.78 2.30 4.04
C ALA A 90 7.77 1.16 3.78
N THR A 91 6.77 1.00 4.66
CA THR A 91 5.72 -0.02 4.51
C THR A 91 4.90 0.21 3.26
N VAL A 92 4.46 1.46 3.01
CA VAL A 92 3.70 1.83 1.79
C VAL A 92 4.52 1.53 0.54
N GLN A 93 5.80 1.93 0.50
CA GLN A 93 6.68 1.65 -0.62
C GLN A 93 6.82 0.15 -0.89
N ARG A 94 6.96 -0.65 0.18
CA ARG A 94 7.11 -2.11 0.08
C ARG A 94 5.82 -2.81 -0.34
N MET A 95 4.67 -2.37 0.15
CA MET A 95 3.36 -2.83 -0.32
C MET A 95 3.14 -2.52 -1.80
N SER A 96 3.57 -1.34 -2.27
CA SER A 96 3.53 -0.98 -3.69
C SER A 96 4.50 -1.81 -4.53
N ALA A 97 5.73 -2.02 -4.06
CA ALA A 97 6.69 -2.89 -4.73
C ALA A 97 6.22 -4.36 -4.81
N ALA A 98 5.42 -4.81 -3.83
CA ALA A 98 4.79 -6.12 -3.82
C ALA A 98 3.56 -6.23 -4.73
N GLY A 99 3.15 -5.15 -5.39
CA GLY A 99 1.93 -5.11 -6.19
C GLY A 99 0.65 -5.21 -5.38
N VAL A 100 0.72 -5.11 -4.05
CA VAL A 100 -0.45 -5.13 -3.15
C VAL A 100 -1.12 -3.77 -3.13
N LEU A 101 -0.34 -2.68 -3.13
CA LEU A 101 -0.85 -1.33 -3.10
C LEU A 101 -0.56 -0.63 -4.44
N VAL A 102 -1.56 -0.59 -5.31
CA VAL A 102 -1.41 -0.15 -6.70
C VAL A 102 -1.97 1.26 -6.87
N HIS A 103 -1.20 2.14 -7.51
CA HIS A 103 -1.64 3.49 -7.85
C HIS A 103 -2.80 3.43 -8.87
N THR A 104 -3.92 4.11 -8.61
CA THR A 104 -5.10 4.07 -9.51
C THR A 104 -5.00 5.02 -10.70
N GLY A 105 -4.00 5.91 -10.69
CA GLY A 105 -3.85 7.03 -11.63
C GLY A 105 -4.48 8.32 -11.12
N ARG A 106 -5.31 8.22 -10.07
CA ARG A 106 -5.99 9.37 -9.45
C ARG A 106 -5.14 9.97 -8.34
N TRP A 107 -5.34 11.27 -8.13
CA TRP A 107 -4.63 12.06 -7.14
C TRP A 107 -5.62 12.89 -6.33
N VAL A 108 -5.36 13.04 -5.03
CA VAL A 108 -6.09 13.94 -4.13
C VAL A 108 -5.13 14.89 -3.43
N ARG A 109 -5.67 15.94 -2.81
CA ARG A 109 -4.85 16.89 -2.02
C ARG A 109 -4.59 16.33 -0.63
N SER A 110 -3.35 16.42 -0.16
CA SER A 110 -3.02 16.02 1.20
C SER A 110 -3.52 17.01 2.23
N THR A 111 -4.08 16.48 3.32
CA THR A 111 -4.54 17.23 4.50
C THR A 111 -3.47 17.27 5.59
N ASP A 112 -2.31 16.65 5.38
CA ASP A 112 -1.22 16.57 6.35
C ASP A 112 -0.45 17.90 6.46
N THR A 113 -0.98 18.81 7.26
CA THR A 113 -0.34 20.10 7.56
C THR A 113 0.86 19.95 8.50
N ALA A 114 0.80 18.99 9.44
CA ALA A 114 1.86 18.75 10.41
C ALA A 114 3.16 18.27 9.77
N GLY A 115 3.07 17.38 8.77
CA GLY A 115 4.22 16.90 7.99
C GLY A 115 4.62 17.81 6.83
N GLY A 116 4.01 19.00 6.71
CA GLY A 116 4.31 19.95 5.62
C GLY A 116 3.87 19.44 4.23
N ASN A 117 2.90 18.53 4.18
CA ASN A 117 2.35 17.97 2.95
C ASN A 117 1.02 18.60 2.53
N GLY A 118 0.45 19.48 3.35
CA GLY A 118 -0.81 20.17 3.08
C GLY A 118 -0.88 20.74 1.66
N GLY A 119 -1.93 20.35 0.92
CA GLY A 119 -2.16 20.78 -0.46
C GLY A 119 -1.29 20.11 -1.53
N LYS A 120 -0.25 19.33 -1.16
CA LYS A 120 0.53 18.57 -2.14
C LYS A 120 -0.32 17.44 -2.75
N PRO A 121 -0.11 17.10 -4.03
CA PRO A 121 -0.77 15.95 -4.62
C PRO A 121 -0.30 14.68 -3.91
N GLN A 122 -1.23 13.81 -3.57
CA GLN A 122 -0.94 12.47 -3.10
C GLN A 122 -1.72 11.45 -3.93
N PRO A 123 -1.16 10.26 -4.11
CA PRO A 123 -1.79 9.19 -4.87
C PRO A 123 -3.03 8.63 -4.17
N VAL A 124 -3.99 8.19 -4.98
CA VAL A 124 -5.02 7.25 -4.55
C VAL A 124 -4.55 5.84 -4.91
N TYR A 125 -4.63 4.93 -3.94
CA TYR A 125 -4.23 3.55 -4.12
C TYR A 125 -5.43 2.63 -4.06
N ARG A 126 -5.34 1.51 -4.77
CA ARG A 126 -6.19 0.34 -4.59
C ARG A 126 -5.40 -0.77 -3.94
N VAL A 127 -6.01 -1.44 -2.96
CA VAL A 127 -5.46 -2.67 -2.38
C VAL A 127 -5.89 -3.86 -3.24
N ILE A 128 -4.91 -4.69 -3.60
CA ILE A 128 -5.08 -5.96 -4.33
C ILE A 128 -5.05 -7.08 -3.30
N VAL A 129 -6.14 -7.87 -3.27
CA VAL A 129 -6.29 -9.01 -2.36
C VAL A 129 -5.82 -10.27 -3.11
N PRO A 130 -4.74 -10.94 -2.66
CA PRO A 130 -4.30 -12.18 -3.26
C PRO A 130 -5.39 -13.25 -3.26
N GLY A 131 -5.60 -13.90 -4.41
CA GLY A 131 -6.61 -14.96 -4.55
C GLY A 131 -8.01 -14.45 -4.95
N GLU A 132 -8.33 -13.18 -4.68
CA GLU A 132 -9.56 -12.55 -5.20
C GLU A 132 -9.30 -11.76 -6.49
N ASP A 133 -8.16 -11.06 -6.54
CA ASP A 133 -7.78 -10.25 -7.69
C ASP A 133 -6.82 -11.06 -8.59
N GLN A 134 -7.16 -11.17 -9.88
CA GLN A 134 -6.14 -11.50 -10.88
C GLN A 134 -5.10 -10.38 -10.88
N PRO A 135 -3.79 -10.70 -10.90
CA PRO A 135 -2.77 -9.68 -11.03
C PRO A 135 -3.08 -8.84 -12.27
N LEU A 136 -3.25 -7.53 -12.08
CA LEU A 136 -3.32 -6.62 -13.22
C LEU A 136 -2.05 -6.87 -14.04
N PRO A 137 -2.17 -7.22 -15.34
CA PRO A 137 -1.00 -7.43 -16.15
C PRO A 137 -0.26 -6.09 -16.27
N PHE A 138 0.77 -5.89 -15.45
CA PHE A 138 1.73 -4.79 -15.59
C PHE A 138 2.40 -4.79 -16.98
N ALA A 139 2.20 -5.85 -17.77
CA ALA A 139 2.66 -5.98 -19.15
C ALA A 139 1.94 -5.09 -20.18
N ARG A 140 0.88 -4.33 -19.85
CA ARG A 140 0.14 -3.53 -20.86
C ARG A 140 0.16 -2.01 -20.70
N LEU A 141 1.04 -1.43 -19.89
CA LEU A 141 1.20 0.04 -19.93
C LEU A 141 1.95 0.51 -21.18
N GLY A 142 2.69 -0.38 -21.85
CA GLY A 142 3.33 -0.11 -23.16
C GLY A 142 2.36 -0.16 -24.36
N ASP A 143 1.18 -0.78 -24.19
CA ASP A 143 0.17 -0.94 -25.25
C ASP A 143 -0.86 0.20 -25.27
N VAL A 144 -0.78 1.11 -24.30
CA VAL A 144 -1.67 2.29 -24.18
C VAL A 144 -0.85 3.57 -24.32
N GLY A 145 -0.05 3.65 -25.39
CA GLY A 145 0.42 4.93 -25.92
C GLY A 145 -0.67 5.54 -26.82
N PRO A 146 -0.70 6.87 -27.02
CA PRO A 146 -1.58 7.43 -28.04
C PRO A 146 -1.22 6.80 -29.40
N VAL A 147 -2.23 6.32 -30.13
CA VAL A 147 -2.09 5.93 -31.54
C VAL A 147 -1.74 7.22 -32.28
N GLY A 148 -0.44 7.49 -32.43
CA GLY A 148 0.05 8.57 -33.27
C GLY A 148 -0.32 8.26 -34.72
N PRO A 149 -0.66 9.27 -35.54
CA PRO A 149 -0.98 9.02 -36.93
C PRO A 149 0.25 8.44 -37.65
N ASP A 150 0.07 7.31 -38.31
CA ASP A 150 1.06 6.70 -39.19
C ASP A 150 1.63 7.78 -40.13
N ARG A 151 2.95 7.98 -40.04
CA ARG A 151 3.69 8.73 -41.04
C ARG A 151 4.24 7.73 -42.04
N THR A 152 3.51 7.54 -43.13
CA THR A 152 4.08 7.24 -44.46
C THR A 152 4.88 8.43 -44.96
#